data_AF-A0A382MKM3-F1
#
_entry.id   AF-A0A382MKM3-F1
#
_cell.length_a   1.000
_cell.length_b   1.000
_cell.length_c   1.000
_cell.angle_alpha   90.00
_cell.angle_beta   90.00
_cell.angle_gamma   90.00
#
_symmetry.space_group_name_H-M   'P 1'
#
loop_
_entity.id
_entity.type
_entity.pdbx_description
1 polymer ?
#
loop_
_entity_poly.entity_id
_entity_poly.type
_entity_poly.pdbx_seq_one_letter_code
_entity_poly.pdbx_strand_id
1 'polypeptide(L)'
;VPKINDTIIIGSGPAGYTAGLYTGRAMLEPLLFAGYASGGQLMLTSEVENYPGYPEGIDGPEMMMELRAQASRFGCEIVDKNVDLVDLSSRPFKVTVGKEEHLAKTLIIATGAEAIWLNAQNEVAHKGRGISTCATCDGAFFRDKEVIVVGGGDSAMEEATFLTRFCSKVTIVHRREGLRASQIMA
;
A
#
# COMPACT_ATOMS: atom_id res chain seq x y z
N VAL A 1 23.17 2.71 28.36
CA VAL A 1 21.70 2.85 28.15
C VAL A 1 21.41 2.43 26.73
N PRO A 2 20.41 1.59 26.44
CA PRO A 2 20.05 1.24 25.06
C PRO A 2 19.75 2.51 24.25
N LYS A 3 20.14 2.55 22.97
CA LYS A 3 19.83 3.65 22.06
C LYS A 3 18.32 3.81 21.96
N ILE A 4 17.80 5.02 22.17
CA ILE A 4 16.39 5.36 21.98
C ILE A 4 16.31 6.17 20.69
N ASN A 5 15.56 5.66 19.71
CA ASN A 5 15.32 6.38 18.46
C ASN A 5 14.24 7.45 18.68
N ASP A 6 14.39 8.61 18.05
CA ASP A 6 13.35 9.64 18.12
C ASP A 6 12.10 9.21 17.36
N THR A 7 12.28 8.58 16.19
CA THR A 7 11.20 8.04 15.37
C THR A 7 11.55 6.68 14.79
N ILE A 8 10.65 5.71 14.94
CA ILE A 8 10.65 4.48 14.13
C ILE A 8 9.43 4.49 13.21
N ILE A 9 9.64 4.09 11.95
CA ILE A 9 8.61 3.98 10.91
C ILE A 9 8.47 2.50 10.55
N ILE A 10 7.24 1.99 10.47
CA ILE A 10 6.97 0.59 10.12
C ILE A 10 6.20 0.56 8.81
N GLY A 11 6.84 0.09 7.75
CA GLY A 11 6.29 0.02 6.39
C GLY A 11 7.02 0.94 5.41
N SER A 12 7.14 0.47 4.17
CA SER A 12 7.96 1.07 3.08
C SER A 12 7.16 1.38 1.82
N GLY A 13 5.84 1.54 1.92
CA GLY A 13 5.07 2.12 0.82
C GLY A 13 5.34 3.63 0.68
N PRO A 14 4.61 4.30 -0.22
CA PRO A 14 4.72 5.76 -0.39
C PRO A 14 4.55 6.54 0.93
N ALA A 15 3.65 6.08 1.81
CA ALA A 15 3.45 6.68 3.13
C ALA A 15 4.69 6.58 4.02
N GLY A 16 5.34 5.41 4.06
CA GLY A 16 6.53 5.17 4.87
C GLY A 16 7.74 5.98 4.38
N TYR A 17 8.02 5.96 3.08
CA TYR A 17 9.12 6.74 2.52
C TYR A 17 8.88 8.25 2.63
N THR A 18 7.64 8.73 2.46
CA THR A 18 7.31 10.14 2.69
C THR A 18 7.52 10.52 4.15
N ALA A 19 7.09 9.68 5.10
CA ALA A 19 7.37 9.89 6.52
C ALA A 19 8.89 9.93 6.79
N GLY A 20 9.66 9.00 6.22
CA GLY A 20 11.13 8.95 6.33
C GLY A 20 11.79 10.23 5.81
N LEU A 21 11.37 10.70 4.63
CA LEU A 21 11.80 11.97 4.06
C LEU A 21 11.57 13.15 5.01
N TYR A 22 10.33 13.32 5.51
CA TYR A 22 10.00 14.49 6.32
C TYR A 22 10.62 14.46 7.71
N THR A 23 10.68 13.29 8.34
CA THR A 23 11.32 13.11 9.64
C THR A 23 12.85 13.22 9.57
N GLY A 24 13.46 12.79 8.47
CA GLY A 24 14.89 13.01 8.19
C GLY A 24 15.20 14.50 8.03
N ARG A 25 14.38 15.23 7.28
CA ARG A 25 14.48 16.70 7.15
C ARG A 25 14.29 17.44 8.47
N ALA A 26 13.56 16.85 9.42
CA ALA A 26 13.37 17.38 10.76
C ALA A 26 14.50 16.98 11.74
N MET A 27 15.57 16.33 11.27
CA MET A 27 16.70 15.88 12.07
C MET A 27 16.32 14.89 13.18
N LEU A 28 15.30 14.05 12.95
CA LEU A 28 14.82 13.04 13.91
C LEU A 28 15.46 11.66 13.73
N GLU A 29 16.51 11.57 12.90
CA GLU A 29 17.27 10.33 12.62
C GLU A 29 16.37 9.08 12.46
N PRO A 30 15.40 9.09 11.52
CA PRO A 30 14.36 8.08 11.49
C PRO A 30 14.89 6.72 11.06
N LEU A 31 14.46 5.69 11.79
CA LEU A 31 14.70 4.28 11.47
C LEU A 31 13.42 3.67 10.87
N LEU A 32 13.47 3.30 9.61
CA LEU A 32 12.36 2.68 8.88
C LEU A 32 12.59 1.18 8.70
N PHE A 33 11.66 0.38 9.22
CA PHE A 33 11.59 -1.05 8.93
C PHE A 33 10.73 -1.28 7.69
N ALA A 34 11.37 -1.67 6.60
CA ALA A 34 10.74 -1.74 5.30
C ALA A 34 9.90 -2.99 5.08
N GLY A 35 10.14 -4.04 5.87
CA GLY A 35 9.60 -5.37 5.64
C GLY A 35 10.25 -6.08 4.46
N TYR A 36 9.92 -7.37 4.29
CA TYR A 36 10.44 -8.16 3.16
C TYR A 36 9.87 -7.73 1.80
N ALA A 37 8.63 -7.22 1.79
CA ALA A 37 7.98 -6.64 0.61
C ALA A 37 8.28 -5.12 0.52
N SER A 38 9.57 -4.79 0.44
CA SER A 38 10.03 -3.39 0.42
C SER A 38 9.48 -2.63 -0.79
N GLY A 39 8.89 -1.45 -0.59
CA GLY A 39 8.21 -0.67 -1.62
C GLY A 39 6.68 -0.80 -1.63
N GLY A 40 6.12 -1.78 -0.91
CA GLY A 40 4.67 -1.96 -0.79
C GLY A 40 3.98 -2.38 -2.09
N GLN A 41 2.66 -2.13 -2.20
CA GLN A 41 1.83 -2.65 -3.30
C GLN A 41 2.24 -2.15 -4.69
N LEU A 42 2.84 -0.96 -4.80
CA LEU A 42 3.28 -0.42 -6.08
C LEU A 42 4.39 -1.25 -6.73
N MET A 43 5.08 -2.12 -5.97
CA MET A 43 6.01 -3.09 -6.54
C MET A 43 5.36 -4.11 -7.48
N LEU A 44 4.02 -4.22 -7.45
CA LEU A 44 3.25 -5.17 -8.24
C LEU A 44 2.57 -4.53 -9.46
N THR A 45 2.66 -3.21 -9.62
CA THR A 45 2.08 -2.51 -10.78
C THR A 45 3.17 -2.08 -11.76
N SER A 46 2.88 -2.19 -13.06
CA SER A 46 3.81 -1.82 -14.13
C SER A 46 3.64 -0.37 -14.60
N GLU A 47 2.50 0.26 -14.34
CA GLU A 47 2.20 1.60 -14.88
C GLU A 47 1.44 2.43 -13.84
N VAL A 48 1.97 3.61 -13.53
CA VAL A 48 1.41 4.58 -12.60
C VAL A 48 1.28 5.92 -13.33
N GLU A 49 0.07 6.24 -13.79
CA GLU A 49 -0.22 7.48 -14.52
C GLU A 49 -0.84 8.58 -13.63
N ASN A 50 -1.15 8.24 -12.37
CA ASN A 50 -1.96 9.07 -11.48
C ASN A 50 -1.20 9.61 -10.27
N TYR A 51 0.14 9.52 -10.26
CA TYR A 51 0.98 10.11 -9.21
C TYR A 51 1.60 11.44 -9.68
N PRO A 52 1.27 12.58 -9.05
CA PRO A 52 1.79 13.88 -9.46
C PRO A 52 3.33 13.94 -9.40
N GLY A 53 3.93 14.50 -10.46
CA GLY A 53 5.39 14.57 -10.62
C GLY A 53 5.94 13.68 -11.73
N TYR A 54 5.14 12.71 -12.20
CA TYR A 54 5.46 11.83 -13.33
C TYR A 54 4.49 12.09 -14.51
N PRO A 55 4.72 13.15 -15.32
CA PRO A 55 3.78 13.56 -16.37
C PRO A 55 3.60 12.53 -17.49
N GLU A 56 4.62 11.69 -17.73
CA GLU A 56 4.60 10.62 -18.72
C GLU A 56 4.27 9.25 -18.09
N GLY A 57 3.84 9.23 -16.81
CA GLY A 57 3.73 8.02 -16.02
C GLY A 57 5.09 7.45 -15.57
N ILE A 58 5.06 6.39 -14.77
CA ILE A 58 6.26 5.68 -14.28
C ILE A 58 5.93 4.22 -13.93
N ASP A 59 6.92 3.34 -14.02
CA ASP A 59 6.81 1.97 -13.49
C ASP A 59 6.74 1.97 -11.95
N GLY A 60 5.88 1.12 -11.39
CA GLY A 60 5.63 1.10 -9.94
C GLY A 60 6.89 0.80 -9.11
N PRO A 61 7.63 -0.29 -9.40
CA PRO A 61 8.96 -0.53 -8.82
C PRO A 61 9.94 0.63 -8.97
N GLU A 62 10.03 1.24 -10.15
CA GLU A 62 10.92 2.39 -10.39
C GLU A 62 10.59 3.56 -9.46
N MET A 63 9.31 3.94 -9.40
CA MET A 63 8.83 4.97 -8.49
C MET A 63 9.19 4.69 -7.03
N MET A 64 9.05 3.44 -6.57
CA MET A 64 9.39 3.07 -5.19
C MET A 64 10.88 3.13 -4.90
N MET A 65 11.72 2.81 -5.88
CA MET A 65 13.16 3.00 -5.75
C MET A 65 13.54 4.48 -5.65
N GLU A 66 12.89 5.37 -6.42
CA GLU A 66 13.11 6.82 -6.32
C GLU A 66 12.69 7.37 -4.96
N LEU A 67 11.51 6.98 -4.45
CA LEU A 67 11.06 7.40 -3.12
C LEU A 67 11.99 6.90 -2.01
N ARG A 68 12.44 5.64 -2.09
CA ARG A 68 13.42 5.07 -1.16
C ARG A 68 14.72 5.87 -1.17
N ALA A 69 15.26 6.14 -2.35
CA ALA A 69 16.50 6.90 -2.52
C ALA A 69 16.35 8.33 -1.96
N GLN A 70 15.19 8.96 -2.18
CA GLN A 70 14.89 10.29 -1.65
C GLN A 70 14.86 10.29 -0.12
N ALA A 71 14.18 9.32 0.51
CA ALA A 71 14.15 9.20 1.96
C ALA A 71 15.54 8.98 2.54
N SER A 72 16.33 8.04 1.98
CA SER A 72 17.70 7.78 2.42
C SER A 72 18.62 8.99 2.27
N ARG A 73 18.48 9.77 1.19
CA ARG A 73 19.27 10.99 0.97
C ARG A 73 19.11 12.01 2.10
N PHE A 74 17.96 12.03 2.76
CA PHE A 74 17.68 12.92 3.90
C PHE A 74 17.88 12.26 5.27
N GLY A 75 18.63 11.16 5.33
CA GLY A 75 19.06 10.55 6.59
C GLY A 75 18.09 9.52 7.17
N CYS A 76 17.13 9.03 6.39
CA CYS A 76 16.34 7.88 6.80
C CYS A 76 17.16 6.60 6.70
N GLU A 77 17.41 5.96 7.85
CA GLU A 77 17.99 4.63 7.92
C GLU A 77 16.90 3.62 7.57
N ILE A 78 17.13 2.80 6.53
CA ILE A 78 16.12 1.85 6.03
C ILE A 78 16.65 0.43 6.22
N VAL A 79 15.89 -0.39 6.94
CA VAL A 79 16.23 -1.77 7.25
C VAL A 79 15.18 -2.70 6.67
N ASP A 80 15.58 -3.59 5.77
CA ASP A 80 14.71 -4.59 5.13
C ASP A 80 14.45 -5.79 6.06
N LYS A 81 13.77 -5.52 7.18
CA LYS A 81 13.28 -6.53 8.13
C LYS A 81 11.82 -6.25 8.48
N ASN A 82 11.07 -7.30 8.80
CA ASN A 82 9.72 -7.18 9.36
C ASN A 82 9.79 -6.82 10.84
N VAL A 83 8.81 -6.04 11.30
CA VAL A 83 8.53 -5.87 12.72
C VAL A 83 7.58 -6.98 13.16
N ASP A 84 7.97 -7.71 14.21
CA ASP A 84 7.19 -8.84 14.71
C ASP A 84 6.18 -8.43 15.79
N LEU A 85 6.57 -7.46 16.64
CA LEU A 85 5.76 -7.01 17.76
C LEU A 85 6.02 -5.53 18.05
N VAL A 86 4.97 -4.83 18.46
CA VAL A 86 5.05 -3.49 19.04
C VAL A 86 4.35 -3.50 20.39
N ASP A 87 5.06 -3.10 21.44
CA ASP A 87 4.48 -2.86 22.77
C ASP A 87 4.27 -1.36 22.98
N LEU A 88 2.99 -0.99 23.06
CA LEU A 88 2.50 0.39 23.23
C LEU A 88 2.10 0.71 24.67
N SER A 89 2.25 -0.24 25.60
CA SER A 89 1.79 -0.10 26.99
C SER A 89 2.61 0.90 27.82
N SER A 90 3.83 1.22 27.37
CA SER A 90 4.74 2.13 28.06
C SER A 90 5.59 2.94 27.07
N ARG A 91 6.29 3.96 27.59
CA ARG A 91 7.21 4.81 26.82
C ARG A 91 8.64 4.74 27.40
N PRO A 92 9.69 4.75 26.55
CA PRO A 92 9.65 4.71 25.07
C PRO A 92 9.02 3.41 24.57
N PHE A 93 8.32 3.48 23.43
CA PHE A 93 7.69 2.33 22.82
C PHE A 93 8.74 1.28 22.46
N LYS A 94 8.37 0.01 22.54
CA LYS A 94 9.27 -1.10 22.22
C LYS A 94 8.83 -1.77 20.91
N VAL A 95 9.78 -1.97 20.02
CA VAL A 95 9.60 -2.61 18.71
C VAL A 95 10.53 -3.82 18.63
N THR A 96 9.98 -5.01 18.41
CA THR A 96 10.75 -6.25 18.29
C THR A 96 10.93 -6.62 16.83
N VAL A 97 12.17 -6.91 16.45
CA VAL A 97 12.59 -7.28 15.09
C VAL A 97 13.53 -8.50 15.19
N GLY A 98 13.00 -9.69 14.93
CA GLY A 98 13.67 -10.95 15.16
C GLY A 98 14.06 -11.12 16.63
N LYS A 99 15.36 -11.06 16.93
CA LYS A 99 15.91 -11.15 18.29
C LYS A 99 16.31 -9.77 18.86
N GLU A 100 16.16 -8.71 18.08
CA GLU A 100 16.54 -7.36 18.45
C GLU A 100 15.33 -6.59 19.01
N GLU A 101 15.56 -5.81 20.06
CA GLU A 101 14.59 -4.85 20.59
C GLU A 101 15.06 -3.43 20.29
N HIS A 102 14.17 -2.62 19.71
CA HIS A 102 14.39 -1.21 19.44
C HIS A 102 13.45 -0.36 20.31
N LEU A 103 13.95 0.76 20.82
CA LEU A 103 13.16 1.73 21.58
C LEU A 103 12.89 2.97 20.74
N ALA A 104 11.67 3.51 20.83
CA ALA A 104 11.26 4.69 20.07
C ALA A 104 10.46 5.68 20.95
N LYS A 105 10.73 6.99 20.82
CA LYS A 105 9.86 8.02 21.40
C LYS A 105 8.53 8.13 20.63
N THR A 106 8.60 7.95 19.31
CA THR A 106 7.48 8.06 18.38
C THR A 106 7.48 6.88 17.41
N LEU A 107 6.29 6.40 17.05
CA LEU A 107 6.07 5.40 16.02
C LEU A 107 5.15 5.93 14.92
N ILE A 108 5.51 5.69 13.68
CA ILE A 108 4.66 5.91 12.51
C ILE A 108 4.35 4.54 11.89
N ILE A 109 3.08 4.15 11.92
CA ILE A 109 2.61 2.87 11.37
C ILE A 109 2.09 3.12 9.95
N ALA A 110 2.82 2.63 8.96
CA ALA A 110 2.56 2.77 7.53
C ALA A 110 2.61 1.40 6.83
N THR A 111 2.15 0.35 7.52
CA THR A 111 2.21 -1.05 7.08
C THR A 111 1.34 -1.36 5.86
N GLY A 112 0.46 -0.44 5.47
CA GLY A 112 -0.45 -0.61 4.35
C GLY A 112 -1.53 -1.67 4.62
N ALA A 113 -2.09 -2.17 3.53
CA ALA A 113 -3.00 -3.30 3.47
C ALA A 113 -2.62 -4.15 2.25
N GLU A 114 -3.20 -5.33 2.10
CA GLU A 114 -3.05 -6.17 0.90
C GLU A 114 -4.43 -6.48 0.33
N ALA A 115 -4.52 -6.50 -1.00
CA ALA A 115 -5.75 -6.96 -1.66
C ALA A 115 -5.98 -8.45 -1.37
N ILE A 116 -7.22 -8.80 -1.04
CA ILE A 116 -7.60 -10.19 -0.81
C ILE A 116 -7.91 -10.84 -2.16
N TRP A 117 -7.11 -11.83 -2.52
CA TRP A 117 -7.27 -12.61 -3.75
C TRP A 117 -8.16 -13.84 -3.51
N LEU A 118 -8.81 -14.33 -4.56
CA LEU A 118 -9.74 -15.47 -4.47
C LEU A 118 -9.01 -16.82 -4.48
N ASN A 119 -7.74 -16.84 -4.90
CA ASN A 119 -6.96 -18.04 -5.22
C ASN A 119 -7.66 -18.92 -6.27
N ALA A 120 -8.32 -18.29 -7.24
CA ALA A 120 -9.01 -18.97 -8.32
C ALA A 120 -8.01 -19.58 -9.31
N GLN A 121 -8.46 -20.60 -10.05
CA GLN A 121 -7.65 -21.19 -11.13
C GLN A 121 -7.26 -20.10 -12.14
N ASN A 122 -5.97 -20.06 -12.51
CA ASN A 122 -5.35 -19.07 -13.40
C ASN A 122 -5.34 -17.61 -12.91
N GLU A 123 -5.76 -17.30 -11.68
CA GLU A 123 -5.79 -15.91 -11.16
C GLU A 123 -4.42 -15.24 -11.29
N VAL A 124 -3.34 -15.93 -10.90
CA VAL A 124 -1.95 -15.43 -10.99
C VAL A 124 -1.53 -15.13 -12.43
N ALA A 125 -1.91 -15.97 -13.39
CA ALA A 125 -1.51 -15.82 -14.79
C ALA A 125 -2.15 -14.60 -15.48
N HIS A 126 -3.27 -14.11 -14.95
CA HIS A 126 -4.04 -13.00 -15.50
C HIS A 126 -3.96 -11.70 -14.67
N LYS A 127 -3.18 -11.66 -13.58
CA LYS A 127 -2.90 -10.41 -12.85
C LYS A 127 -2.22 -9.40 -13.78
N GLY A 128 -2.74 -8.16 -13.83
CA GLY A 128 -2.28 -7.12 -14.75
C GLY A 128 -2.58 -7.40 -16.23
N ARG A 129 -3.32 -8.47 -16.54
CA ARG A 129 -3.72 -8.88 -17.91
C ARG A 129 -5.23 -9.17 -17.99
N GLY A 130 -6.02 -8.33 -17.31
CA GLY A 130 -7.47 -8.48 -17.22
C GLY A 130 -7.99 -8.70 -15.80
N ILE A 131 -7.16 -9.15 -14.86
CA ILE A 131 -7.50 -9.20 -13.43
C ILE A 131 -6.76 -8.08 -12.69
N SER A 132 -7.53 -7.25 -11.99
CA SER A 132 -7.06 -6.14 -11.17
C SER A 132 -7.75 -6.12 -9.81
N THR A 133 -7.19 -5.34 -8.89
CA THR A 133 -7.74 -5.05 -7.56
C THR A 133 -7.89 -3.54 -7.29
N CYS A 134 -7.70 -2.71 -8.33
CA CYS A 134 -7.78 -1.26 -8.23
C CYS A 134 -8.52 -0.69 -9.45
N ALA A 135 -9.82 -0.43 -9.31
CA ALA A 135 -10.62 0.15 -10.39
C ALA A 135 -10.14 1.55 -10.80
N THR A 136 -9.66 2.36 -9.85
CA THR A 136 -9.14 3.71 -10.12
C THR A 136 -7.82 3.71 -10.88
N CYS A 137 -7.08 2.61 -10.81
CA CYS A 137 -5.83 2.43 -11.54
C CYS A 137 -6.13 2.03 -12.99
N ASP A 138 -6.96 0.99 -13.17
CA ASP A 138 -7.04 0.30 -14.45
C ASP A 138 -8.34 0.56 -15.24
N GLY A 139 -9.36 1.14 -14.61
CA GLY A 139 -10.71 1.25 -15.18
C GLY A 139 -10.77 1.97 -16.52
N ALA A 140 -9.88 2.94 -16.74
CA ALA A 140 -9.80 3.69 -18.00
C ALA A 140 -9.39 2.81 -19.20
N PHE A 141 -8.58 1.77 -18.98
CA PHE A 141 -8.15 0.83 -20.02
C PHE A 141 -9.28 -0.09 -20.51
N PHE A 142 -10.36 -0.23 -19.73
CA PHE A 142 -11.54 -1.03 -20.04
C PHE A 142 -12.70 -0.21 -20.60
N ARG A 143 -12.41 0.95 -21.22
CA ARG A 143 -13.43 1.79 -21.86
C ARG A 143 -14.26 1.00 -22.87
N ASP A 144 -15.59 1.17 -22.77
CA ASP A 144 -16.60 0.49 -23.59
C ASP A 144 -16.59 -1.05 -23.49
N LYS A 145 -15.83 -1.64 -22.55
CA LYS A 145 -15.81 -3.09 -22.27
C LYS A 145 -16.82 -3.47 -21.20
N GLU A 146 -17.22 -4.74 -21.21
CA GLU A 146 -17.95 -5.34 -20.10
C GLU A 146 -16.95 -5.88 -19.07
N VAL A 147 -17.18 -5.59 -17.79
CA VAL A 147 -16.29 -5.99 -16.69
C VAL A 147 -17.05 -6.67 -15.56
N ILE A 148 -16.32 -7.45 -14.76
CA ILE A 148 -16.85 -8.12 -13.56
C ILE A 148 -16.16 -7.54 -12.32
N VAL A 149 -16.94 -7.22 -11.29
CA VAL A 149 -16.44 -6.88 -9.95
C VAL A 149 -16.83 -7.99 -8.99
N VAL A 150 -15.86 -8.58 -8.29
CA VAL A 150 -16.12 -9.67 -7.33
C VAL A 150 -16.07 -9.11 -5.91
N GLY A 151 -17.20 -9.16 -5.21
CA GLY A 151 -17.33 -8.62 -3.86
C GLY A 151 -18.73 -8.07 -3.60
N GLY A 152 -18.98 -7.66 -2.37
CA GLY A 152 -20.28 -7.06 -2.00
C GLY A 152 -20.23 -6.21 -0.73
N GLY A 153 -19.04 -5.73 -0.35
CA GLY A 153 -18.89 -4.67 0.67
C GLY A 153 -18.67 -3.32 0.00
N ASP A 154 -18.37 -2.29 0.81
CA ASP A 154 -18.18 -0.92 0.33
C ASP A 154 -17.15 -0.81 -0.80
N SER A 155 -15.96 -1.41 -0.64
CA SER A 155 -14.92 -1.37 -1.69
C SER A 155 -15.42 -1.88 -3.03
N ALA A 156 -16.18 -2.98 -3.05
CA ALA A 156 -16.71 -3.53 -4.30
C ALA A 156 -17.73 -2.61 -4.96
N MET A 157 -18.57 -1.92 -4.16
CA MET A 157 -19.60 -1.02 -4.70
C MET A 157 -19.04 0.33 -5.13
N GLU A 158 -18.04 0.85 -4.40
CA GLU A 158 -17.27 2.03 -4.79
C GLU A 158 -16.57 1.79 -6.13
N GLU A 159 -15.86 0.65 -6.27
CA GLU A 159 -15.18 0.30 -7.50
C GLU A 159 -16.16 0.05 -8.65
N ALA A 160 -17.25 -0.69 -8.42
CA ALA A 160 -18.26 -0.94 -9.45
C ALA A 160 -18.88 0.38 -9.97
N THR A 161 -19.21 1.29 -9.07
CA THR A 161 -19.77 2.62 -9.41
C THR A 161 -18.75 3.48 -10.14
N PHE A 162 -17.47 3.41 -9.76
CA PHE A 162 -16.41 4.11 -10.49
C PHE A 162 -16.28 3.59 -11.93
N LEU A 163 -16.30 2.27 -12.11
CA LEU A 163 -16.16 1.63 -13.42
C LEU A 163 -17.29 1.98 -14.40
N THR A 164 -18.50 2.30 -13.92
CA THR A 164 -19.61 2.71 -14.81
C THR A 164 -19.33 4.00 -15.57
N ARG A 165 -18.30 4.76 -15.20
CA ARG A 165 -17.87 5.97 -15.93
C ARG A 165 -17.11 5.65 -17.22
N PHE A 166 -16.59 4.43 -17.36
CA PHE A 166 -15.75 4.00 -18.47
C PHE A 166 -16.31 2.79 -19.21
N CYS A 167 -16.78 1.79 -18.46
CA CYS A 167 -17.19 0.50 -18.98
C CYS A 167 -18.64 0.52 -19.48
N SER A 168 -18.93 -0.26 -20.51
CA SER A 168 -20.29 -0.36 -21.09
C SER A 168 -21.25 -1.16 -20.21
N LYS A 169 -20.71 -2.06 -19.37
CA LYS A 169 -21.46 -2.83 -18.38
C LYS A 169 -20.57 -3.29 -17.24
N VAL A 170 -21.07 -3.17 -16.02
CA VAL A 170 -20.41 -3.67 -14.80
C VAL A 170 -21.30 -4.76 -14.19
N THR A 171 -20.79 -5.99 -14.12
CA THR A 171 -21.49 -7.11 -13.49
C THR A 171 -20.89 -7.39 -12.11
N ILE A 172 -21.70 -7.31 -11.07
CA ILE A 172 -21.26 -7.61 -9.71
C ILE A 172 -21.50 -9.10 -9.42
N VAL A 173 -20.46 -9.79 -8.96
CA VAL A 173 -20.54 -11.18 -8.50
C VAL A 173 -20.34 -11.20 -6.99
N HIS A 174 -21.41 -11.56 -6.28
CA HIS A 174 -21.40 -11.69 -4.83
C HIS A 174 -21.86 -13.08 -4.38
N ARG A 175 -21.23 -13.62 -3.34
CA ARG A 175 -21.51 -14.99 -2.82
C ARG A 175 -22.78 -15.10 -1.97
N ARG A 176 -23.51 -14.01 -1.77
CA ARG A 176 -24.73 -13.93 -0.96
C ARG A 176 -25.81 -13.22 -1.76
N GLU A 177 -27.07 -13.40 -1.36
CA GLU A 177 -28.21 -12.72 -1.97
C GLU A 177 -28.24 -11.21 -1.71
N GLY A 178 -27.68 -10.76 -0.58
CA GLY A 178 -27.64 -9.34 -0.19
C GLY A 178 -26.22 -8.79 -0.09
N LEU A 179 -26.08 -7.49 -0.38
CA LEU A 179 -24.83 -6.74 -0.21
C LEU A 179 -24.62 -6.37 1.27
N ARG A 180 -23.35 -6.27 1.69
CA ARG A 180 -22.91 -5.73 2.99
C ARG A 180 -22.36 -4.30 2.84
N ALA A 181 -22.59 -3.67 1.69
CA ALA A 181 -22.25 -2.28 1.51
C ALA A 181 -23.18 -1.39 2.37
N SER A 182 -22.67 -0.23 2.74
CA SER A 182 -23.42 0.86 3.37
C SER A 182 -24.65 1.19 2.52
N GLN A 183 -25.77 1.54 3.15
CA GLN A 183 -27.04 1.74 2.45
C GLN A 183 -26.98 2.76 1.31
N ILE A 184 -26.09 3.76 1.40
CA ILE A 184 -25.91 4.75 0.34
C ILE A 184 -25.23 4.19 -0.92
N MET A 185 -24.59 3.02 -0.81
CA MET A 185 -23.82 2.35 -1.85
C MET A 185 -24.51 1.09 -2.40
N ALA A 186 -25.64 0.67 -1.82
CA ALA A 186 -26.33 -0.58 -2.12
C ALA A 186 -27.55 -0.40 -3.02
#